data_AF-A0A1G8ITP8-F1
#
_entry.id   AF-A0A1G8ITP8-F1
#
_cell.length_a   1.000
_cell.length_b   1.000
_cell.length_c   1.000
_cell.angle_alpha   90.00
_cell.angle_beta   90.00
_cell.angle_gamma   90.00
#
_symmetry.space_group_name_H-M   'P 1'
#
loop_
_entity.id
_entity.type
_entity.pdbx_description
1 polymer ?
#
loop_
_entity_poly.entity_id
_entity_poly.type
_entity_poly.pdbx_seq_one_letter_code
_entity_poly.pdbx_strand_id
1 'polypeptide(L)'
;MPWQDGKDVKITDNIITRGWADPKNHKSLTKEENLVIGKDYTITFDLQPDDQIIKAGQQIGFMIFSSDKEFTLHPKAGTELMIHLGSTKLTLPIVGGINAFKEATN
;
A
#
# COMPACT_ATOMS: atom_id res chain seq x y z
N MET A 1 15.61 -0.90 -15.36
CA MET A 1 15.04 -0.61 -14.01
C MET A 1 14.01 0.49 -14.24
N PRO A 2 12.75 0.37 -13.79
CA PRO A 2 11.56 0.97 -14.43
C PRO A 2 11.38 2.48 -14.17
N TRP A 3 12.48 3.21 -14.01
CA TRP A 3 12.49 4.64 -13.81
C TRP A 3 12.70 5.31 -15.16
N GLN A 4 11.67 5.96 -15.67
CA GLN A 4 11.84 6.91 -16.75
C GLN A 4 11.95 8.31 -16.12
N ASP A 5 13.00 9.05 -16.47
CA ASP A 5 13.14 10.46 -16.11
C ASP A 5 12.65 11.30 -17.31
N GLY A 6 11.85 12.34 -17.07
CA GLY A 6 11.36 13.22 -18.14
C GLY A 6 10.15 14.05 -17.74
N LYS A 7 9.90 15.17 -18.45
CA LYS A 7 8.74 16.05 -18.19
C LYS A 7 7.40 15.39 -18.50
N ASP A 8 7.41 14.32 -19.29
CA ASP A 8 6.21 13.60 -19.74
C ASP A 8 5.89 12.36 -18.89
N VAL A 9 6.72 12.03 -17.91
CA VAL A 9 6.52 10.87 -17.02
C VAL A 9 5.47 11.22 -15.98
N LYS A 10 4.36 10.49 -15.96
CA LYS A 10 3.32 10.69 -14.95
C LYS A 10 3.77 10.10 -13.63
N ILE A 11 3.33 10.69 -12.53
CA ILE A 11 3.57 10.14 -11.18
C ILE A 11 3.05 8.68 -11.08
N THR A 12 2.02 8.34 -11.85
CA THR A 12 1.45 6.97 -11.95
C THR A 12 2.31 5.98 -12.74
N ASP A 13 3.27 6.45 -13.52
CA ASP A 13 4.11 5.58 -14.35
C ASP A 13 5.22 4.92 -13.52
N ASN A 14 5.33 5.28 -12.24
CA ASN A 14 6.33 4.79 -11.30
C ASN A 14 5.70 4.18 -10.04
N ILE A 15 5.02 3.05 -10.21
CA ILE A 15 4.53 2.24 -9.09
C ILE A 15 5.72 1.47 -8.52
N ILE A 16 6.07 1.76 -7.26
CA ILE A 16 7.04 0.96 -6.50
C ILE A 16 6.45 -0.43 -6.26
N THR A 17 5.36 -0.51 -5.49
CA THR A 17 4.68 -1.77 -5.23
C THR A 17 3.19 -1.54 -4.97
N ARG A 18 2.39 -2.59 -5.13
CA ARG A 18 0.97 -2.63 -4.78
C ARG A 18 0.63 -4.00 -4.20
N GLY A 19 -0.48 -4.06 -3.47
CA GLY A 19 -0.98 -5.29 -2.84
C GLY A 19 -2.46 -5.18 -2.53
N TRP A 20 -3.09 -6.33 -2.31
CA TRP A 20 -4.51 -6.44 -2.03
C TRP A 20 -4.72 -7.38 -0.86
N ALA A 21 -5.74 -7.10 -0.05
CA ALA A 21 -6.19 -7.96 1.01
C ALA A 21 -7.71 -7.97 1.05
N ASP A 22 -8.31 -9.14 1.24
CA ASP A 22 -9.73 -9.25 1.55
C ASP A 22 -9.92 -9.02 3.07
N PRO A 23 -10.69 -7.99 3.49
CA PRO A 23 -11.00 -7.77 4.88
C PRO A 23 -11.64 -8.98 5.60
N LYS A 24 -12.35 -9.86 4.87
CA LYS A 24 -12.92 -11.10 5.44
C LYS A 24 -11.85 -12.09 5.88
N ASN A 25 -10.62 -11.95 5.40
CA ASN A 25 -9.46 -12.76 5.77
C ASN A 25 -8.63 -12.15 6.92
N HIS A 26 -9.13 -11.14 7.63
CA HIS A 26 -8.37 -10.42 8.66
C HIS A 26 -7.82 -11.30 9.81
N LYS A 27 -8.35 -12.52 10.01
CA LYS A 27 -7.81 -13.50 10.97
C LYS A 27 -7.06 -14.67 10.34
N SER A 28 -7.27 -14.94 9.05
CA SER A 28 -6.75 -16.14 8.39
C SER A 28 -6.75 -15.99 6.87
N LEU A 29 -5.64 -16.40 6.25
CA LEU A 29 -5.50 -16.47 4.80
C LEU A 29 -6.37 -17.57 4.16
N THR A 30 -6.81 -18.56 4.92
CA THR A 30 -7.53 -19.73 4.39
C THR A 30 -8.98 -19.83 4.87
N LYS A 31 -9.39 -19.00 5.82
CA LYS A 31 -10.75 -18.98 6.36
C LYS A 31 -11.27 -17.55 6.37
N GLU A 32 -12.35 -17.33 5.65
CA GLU A 32 -13.06 -16.05 5.65
C GLU A 32 -14.13 -15.98 6.73
N GLU A 33 -14.39 -14.78 7.24
CA GLU A 33 -15.56 -14.48 8.08
C GLU A 33 -16.30 -13.23 7.57
N ASN A 34 -17.62 -13.19 7.76
CA ASN A 34 -18.41 -12.02 7.38
C ASN A 34 -18.10 -10.84 8.29
N LEU A 35 -17.92 -9.67 7.68
CA LEU A 35 -17.76 -8.42 8.42
C LEU A 35 -19.10 -7.92 8.96
N VAL A 36 -19.04 -7.34 10.15
CA VAL A 36 -20.15 -6.64 10.80
C VAL A 36 -19.99 -5.15 10.56
N ILE A 37 -21.03 -4.49 10.04
CA ILE A 37 -21.06 -3.04 9.78
C ILE A 37 -20.81 -2.28 11.09
N GLY A 38 -19.95 -1.26 11.04
CA GLY A 38 -19.62 -0.39 12.19
C GLY A 38 -18.67 -1.00 13.21
N LYS A 39 -18.21 -2.25 13.00
CA LYS A 39 -17.14 -2.85 13.80
C LYS A 39 -15.78 -2.58 13.16
N ASP A 40 -14.80 -2.23 13.98
CA ASP A 40 -13.42 -2.05 13.53
C ASP A 40 -12.71 -3.40 13.32
N TYR A 41 -11.90 -3.47 12.26
CA TYR A 41 -11.08 -4.62 11.91
C TYR A 41 -9.65 -4.15 11.60
N THR A 42 -8.66 -4.86 12.13
CA THR A 42 -7.26 -4.68 11.75
C THR A 42 -6.90 -5.73 10.71
N ILE A 43 -6.35 -5.27 9.58
CA ILE A 43 -5.87 -6.12 8.50
C ILE A 43 -4.36 -5.96 8.43
N THR A 44 -3.63 -7.07 8.33
CA THR A 44 -2.18 -7.09 8.20
C THR A 44 -1.80 -7.99 7.04
N PHE A 45 -1.05 -7.45 6.10
CA PHE A 45 -0.62 -8.15 4.89
C PHE A 45 0.64 -7.50 4.33
N ASP A 46 1.38 -8.29 3.55
CA ASP A 46 2.59 -7.82 2.86
C ASP A 46 2.24 -7.28 1.47
N LEU A 47 2.99 -6.25 1.04
CA LEU A 47 2.98 -5.80 -0.36
C LEU A 47 3.87 -6.71 -1.21
N GLN A 48 3.77 -6.63 -2.54
CA GLN A 48 4.69 -7.36 -3.40
C GLN A 48 6.14 -6.91 -3.13
N PRO A 49 7.09 -7.85 -2.96
CA PRO A 49 8.48 -7.50 -2.67
C PRO A 49 9.10 -6.78 -3.86
N ASP A 50 9.88 -5.73 -3.58
CA ASP A 50 10.57 -4.93 -4.58
C ASP A 50 11.86 -4.33 -3.98
N ASP A 51 12.81 -3.95 -4.83
CA ASP A 51 14.06 -3.30 -4.46
C ASP A 51 14.21 -2.00 -5.25
N GLN A 52 14.16 -0.87 -4.53
CA GLN A 52 14.07 0.45 -5.13
C GLN A 52 14.94 1.49 -4.44
N ILE A 53 15.63 2.30 -5.26
CA ILE A 53 16.36 3.50 -4.84
C ILE A 53 15.47 4.72 -5.05
N ILE A 54 15.13 5.42 -3.97
CA ILE A 54 14.43 6.71 -4.04
C ILE A 54 15.47 7.81 -4.14
N LYS A 55 15.52 8.51 -5.28
CA LYS A 55 16.51 9.58 -5.51
C LYS A 55 16.20 10.79 -4.63
N ALA A 56 17.24 11.58 -4.31
CA ALA A 56 17.07 12.85 -3.61
C ALA A 56 16.04 13.75 -4.34
N GLY A 57 15.14 14.36 -3.56
CA GLY A 57 14.03 15.18 -4.09
C GLY A 57 12.77 14.40 -4.46
N GLN A 58 12.81 13.06 -4.49
CA GLN A 58 11.61 12.23 -4.67
C GLN A 58 10.93 11.93 -3.33
N GLN A 59 9.63 11.61 -3.40
CA GLN A 59 8.81 11.24 -2.26
C GLN A 59 8.05 9.95 -2.55
N ILE A 60 7.77 9.17 -1.49
CA ILE A 60 6.91 7.98 -1.58
C ILE A 60 5.48 8.41 -1.27
N GLY A 61 4.56 8.14 -2.21
CA GLY A 61 3.13 8.27 -1.98
C GLY A 61 2.53 6.94 -1.53
N PHE A 62 1.74 6.94 -0.46
CA PHE A 62 0.98 5.78 -0.01
C PHE A 62 -0.51 5.98 -0.27
N MET A 63 -1.14 5.04 -0.99
CA MET A 63 -2.53 5.11 -1.39
C MET A 63 -3.29 3.87 -0.90
N ILE A 64 -4.43 4.10 -0.26
CA ILE A 64 -5.37 3.05 0.14
C ILE A 64 -6.67 3.29 -0.62
N PHE A 65 -7.14 2.28 -1.34
CA PHE A 65 -8.40 2.30 -2.08
C PHE A 65 -8.97 0.88 -2.20
N SER A 66 -10.22 0.77 -2.67
CA SER A 66 -10.95 -0.50 -2.70
C SER A 66 -10.76 -1.25 -4.02
N SER A 67 -11.40 -0.79 -5.10
CA SER A 67 -11.42 -1.51 -6.37
C SER A 67 -10.28 -1.06 -7.29
N ASP A 68 -9.36 -1.97 -7.59
CA ASP A 68 -8.42 -1.89 -8.70
C ASP A 68 -9.06 -2.45 -9.96
N LYS A 69 -9.08 -1.63 -11.02
CA LYS A 69 -9.70 -1.93 -12.32
C LYS A 69 -9.10 -3.17 -12.99
N GLU A 70 -7.82 -3.43 -12.74
CA GLU A 70 -7.05 -4.48 -13.40
C GLU A 70 -7.12 -5.82 -12.65
N PHE A 71 -7.29 -5.79 -11.31
CA PHE A 71 -7.02 -6.97 -10.47
C PHE A 71 -8.11 -7.30 -9.42
N THR A 72 -9.17 -6.52 -9.30
CA THR A 72 -10.25 -6.81 -8.33
C THR A 72 -11.62 -6.96 -8.99
N LEU A 73 -12.58 -7.50 -8.23
CA LEU A 73 -13.97 -7.51 -8.64
C LEU A 73 -14.54 -6.09 -8.67
N HIS A 74 -15.52 -5.86 -9.55
CA HIS A 74 -16.22 -4.57 -9.69
C HIS A 74 -17.66 -4.68 -9.18
N PRO A 75 -17.87 -4.70 -7.85
CA PRO A 75 -19.21 -4.72 -7.29
C PRO A 75 -19.95 -3.41 -7.59
N LYS A 76 -21.27 -3.41 -7.40
CA LYS A 76 -22.05 -2.18 -7.46
C LYS A 76 -21.53 -1.17 -6.43
N ALA A 77 -21.45 0.09 -6.83
CA ALA A 77 -21.07 1.17 -5.94
C ALA A 77 -22.05 1.30 -4.76
N GLY A 78 -21.56 1.83 -3.63
CA GLY A 78 -22.37 2.11 -2.44
C GLY A 78 -21.78 1.58 -1.13
N THR A 79 -20.71 0.79 -1.17
CA THR A 79 -19.96 0.44 0.05
C THR A 79 -19.02 1.58 0.41
N GLU A 80 -19.12 2.07 1.65
CA GLU A 80 -18.21 3.06 2.21
C GLU A 80 -17.19 2.37 3.13
N LEU A 81 -15.93 2.78 3.01
CA LEU A 81 -14.84 2.32 3.87
C LEU A 81 -14.32 3.50 4.68
N MET A 82 -14.23 3.31 6.00
CA MET A 82 -13.60 4.26 6.90
C MET A 82 -12.24 3.71 7.34
N ILE A 83 -11.19 4.50 7.18
CA ILE A 83 -9.82 4.12 7.55
C ILE A 83 -9.36 4.99 8.73
N HIS A 84 -9.00 4.34 9.83
CA HIS A 84 -8.45 5.01 11.01
C HIS A 84 -6.95 5.25 10.86
N LEU A 85 -6.56 6.35 10.20
CA LEU A 85 -5.16 6.65 9.85
C LEU A 85 -4.21 6.65 11.06
N GLY A 86 -4.65 7.06 12.25
CA GLY A 86 -3.83 7.05 13.47
C GLY A 86 -3.42 5.64 13.93
N SER A 87 -4.13 4.60 13.48
CA SER A 87 -3.82 3.19 13.74
C SER A 87 -3.22 2.47 12.53
N THR A 88 -3.04 3.16 11.41
CA THR A 88 -2.45 2.60 10.18
C THR A 88 -0.93 2.74 10.22
N LYS A 89 -0.22 1.67 9.85
CA LYS A 89 1.25 1.66 9.80
C LYS A 89 1.72 1.06 8.47
N LEU A 90 2.72 1.68 7.88
CA LEU A 90 3.49 1.15 6.76
C LEU A 90 4.91 0.83 7.27
N THR A 91 5.39 -0.38 7.03
CA THR A 91 6.75 -0.79 7.39
C THR A 91 7.55 -1.02 6.11
N LEU A 92 8.65 -0.29 5.96
CA LEU A 92 9.53 -0.39 4.80
C LEU A 92 10.89 -0.97 5.24
N PRO A 93 11.37 -2.07 4.63
CA PRO A 93 12.71 -2.56 4.88
C PRO A 93 13.72 -1.62 4.20
N ILE A 94 14.62 -1.01 4.98
CA ILE A 94 15.65 -0.11 4.47
C ILE A 94 17.01 -0.82 4.52
N VAL A 95 17.73 -0.83 3.40
CA VAL A 95 19.11 -1.34 3.34
C VAL A 95 19.99 -0.50 4.28
N GLY A 96 20.71 -1.15 5.20
CA GLY A 96 21.48 -0.46 6.25
C GLY A 96 20.64 0.03 7.45
N GLY A 97 19.32 -0.18 7.43
CA GLY A 97 18.42 0.08 8.55
C GLY A 97 18.18 1.57 8.85
N ILE A 98 17.73 1.86 10.08
CA ILE A 98 17.28 3.20 10.48
C ILE A 98 18.39 4.25 10.48
N ASN A 99 19.65 3.85 10.68
CA ASN A 99 20.78 4.78 10.65
C ASN A 99 21.00 5.32 9.23
N ALA A 100 21.01 4.45 8.23
CA ALA A 100 21.11 4.83 6.83
C ALA A 100 19.93 5.73 6.41
N PHE A 101 18.71 5.44 6.87
CA PHE A 101 17.56 6.30 6.63
C PHE A 101 17.76 7.72 7.19
N LYS A 102 18.17 7.83 8.46
CA LYS A 102 18.41 9.14 9.10
C LYS A 102 19.50 9.93 8.40
N GLU A 103 20.59 9.29 7.98
CA GLU A 103 21.66 9.95 7.23
C GLU A 103 21.19 10.48 5.86
N ALA A 104 20.25 9.78 5.20
CA ALA A 104 19.74 10.16 3.89
C ALA A 104 18.65 11.26 3.94
N THR A 105 18.02 11.50 5.10
CA THR A 105 16.91 12.45 5.24
C THR A 105 17.20 13.66 6.13
N ASN A 106 18.38 13.72 6.75
CA ASN A 106 18.83 14.85 7.58
C ASN A 106 19.60 15.90 6.78
#